data_AF-A0A2H5X7L8-F1
#
_entry.id   AF-A0A2H5X7L8-F1
#
_cell.length_a   1.000
_cell.length_b   1.000
_cell.length_c   1.000
_cell.angle_alpha   90.00
_cell.angle_beta   90.00
_cell.angle_gamma   90.00
#
_symmetry.space_group_name_H-M   'P 1'
#
loop_
_entity.id
_entity.type
_entity.pdbx_description
1 polymer ?
#
loop_
_entity_poly.entity_id
_entity_poly.type
_entity_poly.pdbx_seq_one_letter_code
_entity_poly.pdbx_strand_id
1 'polypeptide(L)'
;MNRAEKLFLEWSKHCPTDVPVEEFDILVRHFLGRWLEVKKGSSHRYHVTHEVLTGVSYNSGFNTLTISVVGGRKVRDVYVRNTLKAIRDIYEAENLPLPEE
;
A
#
# COMPACT_ATOMS: atom_id res chain seq x y z
N MET A 1 -10.34 15.28 6.86
CA MET A 1 -9.47 14.11 6.69
C MET A 1 -10.25 12.82 6.91
N ASN A 2 -10.31 11.97 5.89
CA ASN A 2 -10.99 10.68 5.90
C ASN A 2 -10.16 9.61 6.67
N ARG A 3 -10.72 8.41 6.86
CA ARG A 3 -10.03 7.34 7.63
C ARG A 3 -8.72 6.90 6.96
N ALA A 4 -8.69 6.75 5.64
CA ALA A 4 -7.49 6.33 4.91
C ALA A 4 -6.36 7.36 5.04
N GLU A 5 -6.67 8.65 4.89
CA GLU A 5 -5.70 9.75 5.07
C GLU A 5 -5.13 9.77 6.50
N LYS A 6 -5.99 9.58 7.52
CA LYS A 6 -5.53 9.44 8.92
C LYS A 6 -4.56 8.28 9.10
N LEU A 7 -4.90 7.11 8.55
CA LEU A 7 -4.04 5.92 8.59
C LEU A 7 -2.70 6.18 7.87
N PHE A 8 -2.73 6.84 6.73
CA PHE A 8 -1.52 7.18 5.97
C PHE A 8 -0.57 8.07 6.79
N LEU A 9 -1.08 9.14 7.42
CA LEU A 9 -0.26 10.03 8.26
C LEU A 9 0.26 9.31 9.51
N GLU A 10 -0.61 8.55 10.19
CA GLU A 10 -0.25 7.79 11.39
C GLU A 10 0.85 6.77 11.10
N TRP A 11 0.67 5.93 10.08
CA TRP A 11 1.61 4.87 9.73
C TRP A 11 2.87 5.41 9.06
N SER A 12 2.81 6.60 8.44
CA SER A 12 3.99 7.32 7.93
C SER A 12 4.92 7.79 9.04
N LYS A 13 4.37 8.16 10.21
CA LYS A 13 5.15 8.56 11.39
C LYS A 13 5.65 7.36 12.18
N HIS A 14 4.75 6.40 12.43
CA HIS A 14 5.04 5.19 13.18
C HIS A 14 4.40 4.00 12.51
N CYS A 15 5.18 3.27 11.71
CA CYS A 15 4.67 2.12 10.99
C CYS A 15 4.32 0.99 11.97
N PRO A 16 3.07 0.51 12.01
CA PRO A 16 2.67 -0.60 12.88
C PRO A 16 3.33 -1.93 12.46
N THR A 17 3.51 -2.84 13.43
CA THR A 17 4.15 -4.15 13.24
C THR A 17 3.27 -5.13 12.45
N ASP A 18 1.98 -5.15 12.75
CA ASP A 18 0.96 -5.93 12.06
C ASP A 18 -0.32 -5.11 11.97
N VAL A 19 -0.96 -5.10 10.80
CA VAL A 19 -2.19 -4.34 10.55
C VAL A 19 -3.33 -5.29 10.21
N PRO A 20 -4.54 -5.13 10.77
CA PRO A 20 -5.73 -5.85 10.33
C PRO A 20 -5.97 -5.62 8.84
N VAL A 21 -6.32 -6.68 8.10
CA VAL A 21 -6.56 -6.54 6.66
C VAL A 21 -7.67 -5.53 6.39
N GLU A 22 -8.68 -5.41 7.25
CA GLU A 22 -9.76 -4.43 7.11
C GLU A 22 -9.23 -2.99 7.06
N GLU A 23 -8.28 -2.63 7.93
CA GLU A 23 -7.68 -1.29 7.94
C GLU A 23 -6.74 -1.08 6.75
N PHE A 24 -5.95 -2.10 6.43
CA PHE A 24 -5.07 -2.06 5.26
C PHE A 24 -5.87 -1.92 3.96
N ASP A 25 -7.01 -2.60 3.85
CA ASP A 25 -7.92 -2.56 2.69
C ASP A 25 -8.49 -1.15 2.49
N ILE A 26 -8.83 -0.44 3.57
CA ILE A 26 -9.27 0.97 3.51
C ILE A 26 -8.18 1.85 2.90
N LEU A 27 -6.94 1.73 3.40
CA LEU A 27 -5.83 2.54 2.92
C LEU A 27 -5.48 2.23 1.45
N VAL A 28 -5.28 0.96 1.12
CA VAL A 28 -4.83 0.56 -0.23
C VAL A 28 -5.89 0.82 -1.30
N ARG A 29 -7.19 0.66 -0.99
CA ARG A 29 -8.25 1.00 -1.96
C ARG A 29 -8.38 2.50 -2.17
N HIS A 30 -8.20 3.30 -1.12
CA HIS A 30 -8.33 4.74 -1.23
C HIS A 30 -7.20 5.33 -2.08
N PHE A 31 -5.95 5.00 -1.77
CA PHE A 31 -4.80 5.59 -2.48
C PHE A 31 -4.47 4.85 -3.77
N LEU A 32 -4.49 3.53 -3.76
CA LEU A 32 -3.97 2.72 -4.88
C LEU A 32 -5.07 2.06 -5.71
N GLY A 33 -6.35 2.37 -5.45
CA GLY A 33 -7.50 1.71 -6.09
C GLY A 33 -7.46 1.69 -7.61
N ARG A 34 -6.89 2.72 -8.26
CA ARG A 34 -6.74 2.81 -9.72
C ARG A 34 -5.77 1.76 -10.29
N TRP A 35 -4.80 1.34 -9.50
CA TRP A 35 -3.71 0.44 -9.89
C TRP A 35 -3.79 -0.91 -9.18
N LEU A 36 -4.85 -1.13 -8.40
CA LEU A 36 -4.97 -2.25 -7.48
C LEU A 36 -5.85 -3.37 -8.05
N GLU A 37 -5.29 -4.57 -8.09
CA GLU A 37 -6.03 -5.82 -8.21
C GLU A 37 -6.07 -6.54 -6.84
N VAL A 38 -7.26 -7.00 -6.42
CA VAL A 38 -7.46 -7.73 -5.15
C VAL A 38 -7.88 -9.18 -5.42
N LYS A 39 -6.98 -10.12 -5.14
CA LYS A 39 -7.20 -11.57 -5.26
C LYS A 39 -7.70 -12.14 -3.93
N LYS A 40 -9.03 -12.13 -3.73
CA LYS A 40 -9.65 -12.72 -2.53
C LYS A 40 -9.29 -14.22 -2.44
N GLY A 41 -9.04 -14.70 -1.22
CA GLY A 41 -8.63 -16.10 -0.97
C GLY A 41 -7.15 -16.40 -1.21
N SER A 42 -6.38 -15.49 -1.80
CA SER A 42 -4.92 -15.63 -1.95
C SER A 42 -4.17 -15.12 -0.72
N SER A 43 -3.05 -15.77 -0.40
CA SER A 43 -2.05 -15.23 0.54
C SER A 43 -1.33 -14.01 -0.02
N HIS A 44 -1.23 -13.90 -1.36
CA HIS A 44 -0.76 -12.71 -2.08
C HIS A 44 -1.98 -11.92 -2.56
N ARG A 45 -2.60 -11.17 -1.63
CA ARG A 45 -3.96 -10.64 -1.80
C ARG A 45 -4.00 -9.38 -2.65
N TYR A 46 -3.05 -8.46 -2.50
CA TYR A 46 -3.06 -7.17 -3.18
C TYR A 46 -1.93 -7.11 -4.20
N HIS A 47 -2.24 -6.68 -5.42
CA HIS A 47 -1.30 -6.48 -6.50
C HIS A 47 -1.47 -5.05 -7.01
N VAL A 48 -0.48 -4.21 -6.82
CA VAL A 48 -0.49 -2.82 -7.28
C VAL A 48 0.44 -2.72 -8.48
N THR A 49 -0.07 -2.36 -9.65
CA THR A 49 0.72 -2.31 -10.90
C THR A 49 0.83 -0.89 -11.41
N HIS A 50 2.05 -0.36 -11.48
CA HIS A 50 2.35 0.98 -11.96
C HIS A 50 3.78 1.06 -12.52
N GLU A 51 4.00 1.85 -13.58
CA GLU A 51 5.31 1.98 -14.23
C GLU A 51 6.43 2.45 -13.29
N VAL A 52 6.16 3.46 -12.45
CA VAL A 52 7.09 3.98 -11.42
C VAL A 52 7.59 2.92 -10.44
N LEU A 53 6.88 1.81 -10.27
CA LEU A 53 7.31 0.72 -9.38
C LEU A 53 8.45 -0.13 -9.99
N THR A 54 8.79 0.09 -11.26
CA THR A 54 9.88 -0.62 -11.94
C THR A 54 11.22 -0.16 -11.38
N GLY A 55 11.99 -1.09 -10.83
CA GLY A 55 13.36 -0.81 -10.38
C GLY A 55 13.49 -0.07 -9.04
N VAL A 56 12.39 0.18 -8.32
CA VAL A 56 12.46 0.74 -6.96
C VAL A 56 12.96 -0.31 -5.96
N SER A 57 13.77 0.09 -4.99
CA SER A 57 14.45 -0.84 -4.07
C SER A 57 13.53 -1.76 -3.25
N TYR A 58 12.28 -1.37 -3.04
CA TYR A 58 11.31 -2.12 -2.25
C TYR A 58 10.42 -3.05 -3.09
N ASN A 59 10.61 -3.07 -4.41
CA ASN A 59 9.87 -3.91 -5.33
C ASN A 59 10.84 -4.57 -6.30
N SER A 60 10.91 -5.91 -6.35
CA SER A 60 12.00 -6.72 -6.91
C SER A 60 12.27 -6.60 -8.43
N GLY A 61 12.29 -5.40 -8.99
CA GLY A 61 12.54 -5.11 -10.41
C GLY A 61 11.31 -5.18 -11.30
N PHE A 62 10.15 -5.57 -10.77
CA PHE A 62 8.89 -5.63 -11.52
C PHE A 62 8.10 -4.32 -11.39
N ASN A 63 7.14 -4.09 -12.27
CA ASN A 63 6.20 -2.96 -12.16
C ASN A 63 4.99 -3.26 -11.24
N THR A 64 4.96 -4.44 -10.63
CA THR A 64 3.87 -4.87 -9.74
C THR A 64 4.39 -5.11 -8.33
N LEU A 65 3.86 -4.35 -7.37
CA LEU A 65 4.03 -4.59 -5.94
C LEU A 65 3.01 -5.63 -5.47
N THR A 66 3.49 -6.77 -4.98
CA THR A 66 2.65 -7.81 -4.37
C THR A 66 2.69 -7.75 -2.85
N ILE A 67 1.53 -7.64 -2.21
CA ILE A 67 1.39 -7.60 -0.75
C ILE A 67 0.70 -8.87 -0.25
N SER A 68 1.37 -9.53 0.70
CA SER A 68 0.87 -10.75 1.30
C SER A 68 0.13 -10.52 2.62
N VAL A 69 -0.85 -11.39 2.88
CA VAL A 69 -1.62 -11.46 4.11
C VAL A 69 -1.29 -12.73 4.89
N VAL A 70 -1.21 -12.62 6.22
CA VAL A 70 -0.98 -13.73 7.14
C VAL A 70 -2.31 -14.26 7.63
N GLY A 71 -2.58 -15.55 7.39
CA GLY A 71 -3.85 -16.20 7.78
C GLY A 71 -5.11 -15.53 7.21
N GLY A 72 -4.95 -14.70 6.17
CA GLY A 72 -6.01 -13.90 5.58
C GLY A 72 -6.52 -12.72 6.42
N ARG A 73 -5.89 -12.44 7.57
CA ARG A 73 -6.38 -11.47 8.58
C ARG A 73 -5.45 -10.30 8.85
N LYS A 74 -4.15 -10.45 8.62
CA LYS A 74 -3.15 -9.42 8.93
C LYS A 74 -2.19 -9.15 7.78
N VAL A 75 -1.66 -7.93 7.72
CA VAL A 75 -0.57 -7.53 6.83
C VAL A 75 0.63 -7.16 7.70
N ARG A 76 1.80 -7.73 7.40
CA ARG A 76 3.05 -7.45 8.13
C ARG A 76 3.59 -6.06 7.78
N ASP A 77 4.29 -5.47 8.73
CA ASP A 77 4.93 -4.15 8.62
C ASP A 77 5.77 -3.92 7.36
N VAL A 78 6.52 -4.92 6.88
CA VAL A 78 7.32 -4.81 5.65
C VAL A 78 6.44 -4.43 4.45
N TYR A 79 5.26 -5.03 4.35
CA TYR A 79 4.32 -4.74 3.29
C TYR A 79 3.62 -3.39 3.50
N VAL A 80 3.34 -3.02 4.75
CA VAL A 80 2.79 -1.69 5.08
C VAL A 80 3.78 -0.60 4.65
N ARG A 81 5.06 -0.72 5.04
CA ARG A 81 6.12 0.22 4.65
C ARG A 81 6.28 0.32 3.14
N ASN A 82 6.32 -0.81 2.44
CA ASN A 82 6.45 -0.81 0.98
C ASN A 82 5.23 -0.18 0.30
N THR A 83 4.03 -0.37 0.87
CA THR A 83 2.80 0.26 0.36
C THR A 83 2.81 1.77 0.56
N LEU A 84 3.26 2.27 1.71
CA LEU A 84 3.37 3.71 1.95
C LEU A 84 4.38 4.37 1.00
N LYS A 85 5.50 3.69 0.70
CA LYS A 85 6.46 4.14 -0.32
C LYS A 85 5.83 4.17 -1.71
N ALA A 86 5.15 3.09 -2.10
CA ALA A 86 4.45 3.03 -3.37
C ALA A 86 3.39 4.14 -3.54
N ILE A 87 2.65 4.47 -2.47
CA ILE A 87 1.71 5.60 -2.49
C ILE A 87 2.44 6.90 -2.82
N ARG A 88 3.57 7.18 -2.16
CA ARG A 88 4.34 8.42 -2.41
C ARG A 88 4.88 8.48 -3.83
N ASP A 89 5.54 7.42 -4.27
CA ASP A 89 6.18 7.37 -5.59
C ASP A 89 5.13 7.49 -6.73
N ILE A 90 3.99 6.81 -6.58
CA ILE A 90 2.90 6.88 -7.56
C ILE A 90 2.24 8.26 -7.56
N TYR A 91 1.95 8.82 -6.38
CA TYR A 91 1.30 10.13 -6.30
C TYR A 91 2.21 11.25 -6.82
N GLU A 92 3.52 11.18 -6.53
CA GLU A 92 4.51 12.10 -7.10
C GLU A 92 4.55 11.98 -8.63
N ALA A 93 4.63 10.76 -9.18
CA ALA A 93 4.64 10.55 -10.63
C ALA A 93 3.37 11.05 -11.33
N GLU A 94 2.21 10.89 -10.69
CA GLU A 94 0.91 11.30 -11.23
C GLU A 94 0.54 12.76 -10.90
N ASN A 95 1.42 13.50 -10.20
CA ASN A 95 1.16 14.86 -9.70
C ASN A 95 -0.14 14.96 -8.86
N LEU A 96 -0.39 13.95 -8.03
CA LEU A 96 -1.54 13.88 -7.13
C LEU A 96 -1.18 14.40 -5.73
N PRO A 97 -2.08 15.15 -5.07
CA PRO A 97 -1.83 15.64 -3.73
C PRO A 97 -1.89 14.49 -2.71
N LEU A 98 -0.95 14.49 -1.76
CA LEU A 98 -0.99 13.66 -0.56
C LEU A 98 -1.57 14.46 0.61
N PRO A 99 -2.19 13.80 1.60
CA PRO A 99 -2.62 14.48 2.82
C PRO A 99 -1.39 15.04 3.56
N GLU A 100 -1.53 16.28 4.03
CA GLU A 100 -0.56 16.98 4.87
C GLU A 100 -1.08 17.05 6.31
N GLU A 101 -0.17 17.23 7.28
CA GLU A 101 -0.50 17.34 8.71
C GLU A 101 -1.18 18.66 9.09
#